data_AF-A0A7X9DA85-F1
#
_entry.id   AF-A0A7X9DA85-F1
#
_cell.length_a   1.000
_cell.length_b   1.000
_cell.length_c   1.000
_cell.angle_alpha   90.00
_cell.angle_beta   90.00
_cell.angle_gamma   90.00
#
_symmetry.space_group_name_H-M   'P 1'
#
loop_
_entity.id
_entity.type
_entity.pdbx_description
1 polymer ?
#
loop_
_entity_poly.entity_id
_entity_poly.type
_entity_poly.pdbx_seq_one_letter_code
_entity_poly.pdbx_strand_id
1 'polypeptide(L)'
;MKLPGISGHSNGNTSTSLIDVIQPKGYKGLYAFHKYWGKKPAECMAFLIEVLSEPGDLVVDPFLGFGAVAREALLRGRPFAG
;
A
#
# COMPACT_ATOMS: atom_id res chain seq x y z
N MET A 1 31.61 1.63 3.79
CA MET A 1 30.85 0.39 4.13
C MET A 1 29.58 0.37 3.29
N LYS A 2 29.50 -0.53 2.31
CA LYS A 2 28.34 -0.67 1.40
C LYS A 2 27.46 -1.76 2.00
N LEU A 3 26.20 -1.44 2.31
CA LEU A 3 25.26 -2.41 2.86
C LEU A 3 25.00 -3.54 1.83
N PRO A 4 24.87 -4.80 2.27
CA PRO A 4 24.65 -5.93 1.37
C PRO A 4 23.32 -5.79 0.63
N GLY A 5 23.34 -6.16 -0.65
CA GLY A 5 22.22 -6.05 -1.57
C GLY A 5 21.00 -6.81 -1.08
N ILE A 6 19.88 -6.10 -1.06
CA ILE A 6 18.55 -6.68 -0.93
C ILE A 6 18.24 -7.32 -2.29
N SER A 7 18.43 -8.63 -2.38
CA SER A 7 18.07 -9.42 -3.54
C SER A 7 16.55 -9.60 -3.62
N GLY A 8 15.98 -9.24 -4.77
CA GLY A 8 14.67 -9.73 -5.22
C GLY A 8 13.44 -9.10 -4.56
N HIS A 9 13.03 -7.93 -5.03
CA HIS A 9 11.60 -7.68 -5.23
C HIS A 9 11.37 -7.66 -6.74
N SER A 10 10.72 -8.69 -7.26
CA SER A 10 10.14 -8.63 -8.59
C SER A 10 9.17 -7.45 -8.60
N ASN A 11 9.54 -6.37 -9.29
CA ASN A 11 8.66 -5.24 -9.57
C ASN A 11 7.58 -5.72 -10.56
N GLY A 12 6.66 -6.55 -10.06
CA GLY A 12 5.39 -6.76 -10.71
C GLY A 12 4.59 -5.51 -10.47
N ASN A 13 4.69 -4.55 -11.38
CA ASN A 13 3.67 -3.51 -11.54
C ASN A 13 2.36 -4.21 -11.84
N THR A 14 1.65 -4.58 -10.77
CA THR A 14 0.27 -5.06 -10.87
C THR A 14 -0.56 -3.86 -10.47
N SER A 15 -0.89 -3.02 -11.46
CA SER A 15 -1.84 -1.95 -11.27
C SER A 15 -3.17 -2.52 -10.77
N THR A 16 -3.82 -1.78 -9.88
CA THR A 16 -5.06 -2.22 -9.24
C THR A 16 -6.20 -2.10 -10.23
N SER A 17 -6.91 -3.19 -10.49
CA SER A 17 -8.04 -3.18 -11.42
C SER A 17 -9.33 -2.71 -10.73
N LEU A 18 -10.31 -2.26 -11.51
CA LEU A 18 -11.63 -1.91 -10.97
C LEU A 18 -12.33 -3.09 -10.28
N ILE A 19 -12.07 -4.32 -10.72
CA ILE A 19 -12.65 -5.53 -10.12
C ILE A 19 -12.12 -5.72 -8.69
N ASP A 20 -10.83 -5.46 -8.46
CA ASP A 20 -10.22 -5.56 -7.13
C ASP A 20 -10.81 -4.55 -6.14
N VAL A 21 -11.25 -3.39 -6.63
CA VAL A 21 -11.92 -2.35 -5.80
C VAL A 21 -13.37 -2.72 -5.49
N ILE A 22 -14.10 -3.27 -6.47
CA ILE A 22 -15.52 -3.65 -6.32
C ILE A 22 -15.66 -4.92 -5.47
N GLN A 23 -14.69 -5.83 -5.54
CA GLN A 23 -14.68 -7.10 -4.81
C GLN A 23 -13.37 -7.28 -4.03
N PRO A 24 -13.15 -6.50 -2.96
CA PRO A 24 -11.92 -6.54 -2.20
C PRO A 24 -11.74 -7.88 -1.49
N LYS A 25 -10.50 -8.33 -1.40
CA LYS A 25 -10.17 -9.58 -0.71
C LYS A 25 -10.12 -9.34 0.79
N GLY A 26 -10.46 -10.38 1.56
CA GLY A 26 -10.33 -10.33 3.02
C GLY A 26 -8.87 -10.16 3.47
N TYR A 27 -8.68 -9.59 4.65
CA TYR A 27 -7.35 -9.31 5.19
C TYR A 27 -6.55 -10.60 5.44
N LYS A 28 -5.31 -10.62 4.95
CA LYS A 28 -4.33 -11.70 5.15
C LYS A 28 -2.95 -11.12 5.51
N GLY A 29 -2.09 -11.94 6.12
CA GLY A 29 -0.72 -11.54 6.47
C GLY A 29 -0.68 -10.28 7.34
N LEU A 30 0.15 -9.30 6.98
CA LEU A 30 0.29 -8.04 7.72
C LEU A 30 -1.03 -7.27 7.85
N TYR A 31 -1.93 -7.35 6.87
CA TYR A 31 -3.25 -6.72 6.96
C TYR A 31 -4.15 -7.34 8.02
N ALA A 32 -3.91 -8.59 8.41
CA ALA A 32 -4.65 -9.30 9.45
C ALA A 32 -3.95 -9.25 10.82
N PHE A 33 -2.76 -8.65 10.93
CA PHE A 33 -1.90 -8.77 12.11
C PHE A 33 -2.56 -8.35 13.44
N HIS A 34 -3.27 -7.22 13.45
CA HIS A 34 -3.98 -6.74 14.64
C HIS A 34 -5.43 -6.40 14.31
N LYS A 35 -6.32 -6.52 15.30
CA LYS A 35 -7.73 -6.17 15.12
C LYS A 35 -7.89 -4.65 15.13
N TYR A 36 -8.50 -4.10 14.09
CA TYR A 36 -8.87 -2.69 13.98
C TYR A 36 -10.24 -2.65 13.29
N TRP A 37 -11.22 -1.96 13.89
CA TRP A 37 -12.60 -1.98 13.39
C TRP A 37 -12.81 -1.09 12.17
N GLY A 38 -12.02 -0.02 12.02
CA GLY A 38 -12.09 0.91 10.90
C GLY A 38 -11.21 0.52 9.71
N LYS A 39 -10.83 -0.75 9.55
CA LYS A 39 -9.97 -1.17 8.43
C LYS A 39 -10.69 -0.97 7.11
N LYS A 40 -10.01 -0.30 6.18
CA LYS A 40 -10.46 -0.13 4.81
C LYS A 40 -9.75 -1.17 3.92
N PRO A 41 -10.39 -1.68 2.87
CA PRO A 41 -9.75 -2.60 1.94
C PRO A 41 -8.46 -2.04 1.36
N ALA A 42 -7.44 -2.89 1.25
CA ALA A 42 -6.12 -2.47 0.78
C ALA A 42 -6.17 -2.07 -0.71
N GLU A 43 -6.99 -2.78 -1.49
CA GLU A 43 -7.23 -2.55 -2.91
C GLU A 43 -7.78 -1.14 -3.18
N CYS A 44 -8.68 -0.64 -2.34
CA CYS A 44 -9.18 0.73 -2.48
C CYS A 44 -8.07 1.77 -2.24
N MET A 45 -7.22 1.54 -1.24
CA MET A 45 -6.10 2.45 -0.93
C MET A 45 -5.06 2.46 -2.04
N ALA A 46 -4.68 1.27 -2.47
CA ALA A 46 -3.83 1.02 -3.62
C ALA A 46 -4.30 1.77 -4.87
N PHE A 47 -5.58 1.62 -5.23
CA PHE A 47 -6.20 2.29 -6.37
C PHE A 47 -6.14 3.82 -6.23
N LEU A 48 -6.49 4.37 -5.06
CA LEU A 48 -6.44 5.82 -4.83
C LEU A 48 -5.01 6.36 -4.95
N ILE A 49 -4.01 5.66 -4.42
CA ILE A 49 -2.60 6.04 -4.56
C ILE A 49 -2.19 6.03 -6.04
N GLU A 50 -2.58 5.01 -6.82
CA GLU A 50 -2.25 4.94 -8.24
C GLU A 50 -2.88 6.06 -9.07
N VAL A 51 -4.13 6.42 -8.77
CA VAL A 51 -4.88 7.42 -9.55
C VAL A 51 -4.52 8.86 -9.15
N LEU A 52 -4.13 9.08 -7.90
CA LEU A 52 -3.90 10.42 -7.35
C LEU A 52 -2.41 10.79 -7.20
N SER A 53 -1.48 9.89 -7.54
CA SER A 53 -0.04 10.15 -7.41
C SER A 53 0.79 9.38 -8.42
N GLU A 54 1.98 9.91 -8.74
CA GLU A 54 2.99 9.24 -9.54
C GLU A 54 4.07 8.59 -8.63
N PRO A 55 4.83 7.59 -9.12
CA PRO A 55 5.99 7.08 -8.39
C PRO A 55 6.96 8.21 -8.03
N GLY A 56 7.38 8.27 -6.76
CA GLY A 56 8.21 9.35 -6.23
C GLY A 56 7.45 10.45 -5.49
N ASP A 57 6.15 10.60 -5.72
CA ASP A 57 5.32 11.56 -4.99
C ASP A 57 5.15 11.18 -3.52
N LEU A 58 5.14 12.18 -2.64
CA LEU A 58 4.91 12.00 -1.21
C LEU A 58 3.43 11.79 -0.91
N VAL A 59 3.09 10.63 -0.34
CA VAL A 59 1.76 10.36 0.23
C VAL A 59 1.76 10.74 1.71
N VAL A 60 0.83 11.60 2.11
CA VAL A 60 0.67 12.02 3.51
C VAL A 60 -0.66 11.54 4.08
N ASP A 61 -0.63 10.85 5.22
CA ASP A 61 -1.84 10.42 5.94
C ASP A 61 -1.72 10.73 7.44
N PRO A 62 -2.30 11.85 7.93
CA PRO A 62 -2.24 12.22 9.34
C PRO A 62 -3.13 11.35 10.25
N PHE A 63 -3.88 10.39 9.68
CA PHE A 63 -4.79 9.49 10.38
C PHE A 63 -4.50 8.02 10.06
N LEU A 64 -3.23 7.63 10.20
CA LEU A 64 -2.66 6.36 9.75
C LEU A 64 -3.46 5.09 10.13
N GLY A 65 -4.15 5.10 11.27
CA GLY A 65 -4.98 3.99 11.73
C GLY A 65 -4.18 2.69 11.80
N PHE A 66 -4.55 1.69 11.00
CA PHE A 66 -3.87 0.38 10.96
C PHE A 66 -2.69 0.30 9.97
N GLY A 67 -2.32 1.41 9.31
CA GLY A 67 -1.09 1.53 8.51
C GLY A 67 -1.16 1.03 7.07
N ALA A 68 -2.35 0.77 6.52
CA ALA A 68 -2.46 0.27 5.13
C ALA A 68 -2.00 1.27 4.08
N VAL A 69 -2.28 2.58 4.26
CA VAL A 69 -1.87 3.61 3.31
C VAL A 69 -0.35 3.66 3.19
N ALA A 70 0.38 3.65 4.32
CA ALA A 70 1.83 3.59 4.33
C ALA A 70 2.39 2.39 3.56
N ARG A 71 1.83 1.20 3.80
CA ARG A 71 2.26 -0.02 3.11
C ARG A 71 1.98 0.06 1.61
N GLU A 72 0.76 0.42 1.21
CA GLU A 72 0.37 0.47 -0.20
C GLU A 72 1.12 1.58 -0.96
N ALA A 73 1.48 2.69 -0.31
CA ALA A 73 2.32 3.74 -0.88
C ALA A 73 3.74 3.24 -1.15
N LEU A 74 4.38 2.61 -0.17
CA LEU A 74 5.75 2.10 -0.31
C LEU A 74 5.86 0.98 -1.36
N LEU A 75 4.90 0.07 -1.42
CA LEU A 75 4.85 -0.98 -2.47
C LEU A 75 4.75 -0.41 -3.89
N ARG A 76 4.22 0.80 -4.00
CA ARG A 76 4.03 1.55 -5.23
C ARG A 76 5.15 2.54 -5.51
N GLY A 77 6.20 2.58 -4.69
CA GLY A 77 7.30 3.52 -4.86
C GLY A 77 6.93 4.97 -4.57
N ARG A 78 5.97 5.20 -3.66
CA ARG A 78 5.66 6.53 -3.12
C ARG A 78 6.28 6.64 -1.72
N PRO A 79 7.17 7.63 -1.47
CA PRO A 79 7.53 8.02 -0.12
C PRO A 79 6.28 8.32 0.71
N PHE A 80 6.34 8.05 2.01
CA PHE A 80 5.19 8.19 2.90
C PHE A 80 5.54 8.98 4.17
N ALA A 81 4.61 9.82 4.63
CA ALA A 81 4.65 10.46 5.94
C ALA A 81 3.27 10.41 6.62
N GLY A 82 3.20 10.02 7.89
CA GLY A 82 1.95 9.92 8.63
C GLY A 82 2.16 9.59 10.10
#